data_AF-A0A970TX15-F1
#
_entry.id   AF-A0A970TX15-F1
#
_cell.length_a   1.000
_cell.length_b   1.000
_cell.length_c   1.000
_cell.angle_alpha   90.00
_cell.angle_beta   90.00
_cell.angle_gamma   90.00
#
_symmetry.space_group_name_H-M   'P 1'
#
loop_
_entity.id
_entity.type
_entity.pdbx_description
1 polymer ?
#
loop_
_entity_poly.entity_id
_entity_poly.type
_entity_poly.pdbx_seq_one_letter_code
_entity_poly.pdbx_strand_id
1 'polypeptide(L)'
;MINKPKQYFAIALEPIHVGTGGQRLGRVDMTVVREPVSKVPYIPGTSLSGTLKYFADFTLRDKNIKEEICASTQGSRHKNHDHEVCPICVAFGYTPQDEESGKGSAQGLLHFSDAQLLASPVNTANGPVWLTSPSRLHNILGIGDGGDFDEDTFTLPKGFEDFTATAEKVNFGWVLLDKNKNTFSSVDELKKAGIEENCASRFVVVAEWLFSQLVNDNMEVRTSVVIDPETGAASDGGLFTFEAIPRGAIFSFDIVEHDYYGRWSRIQWNNGEESPPSATDMIEEYSFDGIKFIGLGGMTTRGFGCLDINPRANKQ
;
A
#
# COMPACT_ATOMS: atom_id res chain seq x y z
N MET A 1 24.15 12.66 -8.13
CA MET A 1 23.76 12.58 -6.71
C MET A 1 22.44 11.85 -6.69
N ILE A 2 22.29 10.73 -5.99
CA ILE A 2 21.00 10.00 -5.92
C ILE A 2 20.19 10.62 -4.78
N ASN A 3 18.95 11.06 -5.05
CA ASN A 3 18.07 11.58 -4.02
C ASN A 3 17.71 10.46 -3.03
N LYS A 4 17.60 10.80 -1.75
CA LYS A 4 17.21 9.83 -0.74
C LYS A 4 15.73 9.44 -0.94
N PRO A 5 15.37 8.16 -0.77
CA PRO A 5 13.96 7.75 -0.77
C PRO A 5 13.19 8.44 0.36
N LYS A 6 11.98 8.92 0.05
CA LYS A 6 10.98 9.31 1.04
C LYS A 6 10.11 8.09 1.31
N GLN A 7 10.07 7.66 2.57
CA GLN A 7 9.32 6.48 2.98
C GLN A 7 7.92 6.86 3.48
N TYR A 8 6.95 6.01 3.21
CA TYR A 8 5.56 6.16 3.60
C TYR A 8 5.05 4.90 4.29
N PHE A 9 4.18 5.09 5.28
CA PHE A 9 3.32 4.02 5.78
C PHE A 9 1.93 4.18 5.18
N ALA A 10 1.30 3.05 4.87
CA ALA A 10 -0.09 3.01 4.47
C ALA A 10 -0.88 2.05 5.35
N ILE A 11 -1.96 2.53 5.95
CA ILE A 11 -2.87 1.69 6.75
C ILE A 11 -4.15 1.45 5.95
N ALA A 12 -4.53 0.18 5.82
CA ALA A 12 -5.78 -0.19 5.19
C ALA A 12 -6.99 0.25 6.02
N LEU A 13 -7.74 1.23 5.52
CA LEU A 13 -9.01 1.67 6.12
C LEU A 13 -10.16 0.71 5.78
N GLU A 14 -10.05 0.08 4.61
CA GLU A 14 -10.95 -0.96 4.10
C GLU A 14 -10.11 -2.16 3.63
N PRO A 15 -10.72 -3.35 3.43
CA PRO A 15 -10.02 -4.47 2.84
C PRO A 15 -9.47 -4.12 1.45
N ILE A 16 -8.28 -4.63 1.11
CA ILE A 16 -7.59 -4.30 -0.14
C ILE A 16 -7.59 -5.51 -1.07
N HIS A 17 -8.12 -5.32 -2.29
CA HIS A 17 -8.04 -6.32 -3.36
C HIS A 17 -7.22 -5.79 -4.53
N VAL A 18 -5.93 -6.13 -4.58
CA VAL A 18 -5.14 -5.99 -5.81
C VAL A 18 -5.03 -7.36 -6.45
N GLY A 19 -5.80 -7.59 -7.53
CA GLY A 19 -5.91 -8.89 -8.18
C GLY A 19 -4.71 -9.24 -9.06
N THR A 20 -4.47 -10.54 -9.25
CA THR A 20 -3.38 -11.05 -10.13
C THR A 20 -3.72 -11.05 -11.63
N GLY A 21 -4.88 -10.52 -12.03
CA GLY A 21 -5.31 -10.40 -13.44
C GLY A 21 -5.91 -11.66 -14.07
N GLY A 22 -6.15 -12.73 -13.29
CA GLY A 22 -6.80 -13.94 -13.78
C GLY A 22 -7.44 -14.75 -12.66
N GLN A 23 -8.40 -15.60 -13.04
CA GLN A 23 -8.96 -16.59 -12.12
C GLN A 23 -7.96 -17.73 -11.93
N ARG A 24 -7.76 -18.15 -10.69
CA ARG A 24 -6.92 -19.31 -10.37
C ARG A 24 -7.81 -20.44 -9.87
N LEU A 25 -7.53 -21.67 -10.32
CA LEU A 25 -8.09 -22.84 -9.69
C LEU A 25 -7.46 -22.97 -8.29
N GLY A 26 -8.26 -22.82 -7.24
CA GLY A 26 -7.75 -22.79 -5.87
C GLY A 26 -8.85 -22.56 -4.83
N ARG A 27 -8.46 -22.14 -3.63
CA ARG A 27 -9.37 -21.82 -2.52
C ARG A 27 -10.38 -20.71 -2.87
N VAL A 28 -9.97 -19.78 -3.72
CA VAL A 28 -10.77 -18.65 -4.20
C VAL A 28 -10.54 -18.44 -5.69
N ASP A 29 -11.53 -17.90 -6.38
CA ASP A 29 -11.43 -17.62 -7.82
C ASP A 29 -10.44 -16.48 -8.08
N MET A 30 -10.51 -15.40 -7.28
CA MET A 30 -9.67 -14.22 -7.46
C MET A 30 -8.78 -13.96 -6.24
N THR A 31 -7.50 -14.27 -6.38
CA THR A 31 -6.47 -14.07 -5.34
C THR A 31 -5.81 -12.70 -5.42
N VAL A 32 -5.38 -12.19 -4.27
CA VAL A 32 -4.51 -11.00 -4.22
C VAL A 32 -3.08 -11.30 -4.69
N VAL A 33 -2.39 -10.26 -5.17
CA VAL A 33 -0.96 -10.33 -5.54
C VAL A 33 -0.10 -10.65 -4.32
N ARG A 34 0.93 -11.47 -4.51
CA ARG A 34 1.87 -11.93 -3.47
C ARG A 34 3.29 -11.99 -4.00
N GLU A 35 4.24 -11.82 -3.09
CA GLU A 35 5.65 -12.03 -3.39
C GLU A 35 5.88 -13.50 -3.81
N PRO A 36 6.67 -13.76 -4.88
CA PRO A 36 6.86 -15.12 -5.38
C PRO A 36 7.47 -16.09 -4.37
N VAL A 37 8.37 -15.62 -3.51
CA VAL A 37 9.12 -16.45 -2.55
C VAL A 37 8.40 -16.53 -1.20
N SER A 38 8.19 -15.39 -0.54
CA SER A 38 7.60 -15.36 0.80
C SER A 38 6.11 -15.69 0.82
N LYS A 39 5.42 -15.56 -0.32
CA LYS A 39 3.95 -15.67 -0.45
C LYS A 39 3.17 -14.64 0.37
N VAL A 40 3.83 -13.60 0.88
CA VAL A 40 3.18 -12.51 1.61
C VAL A 40 2.52 -11.57 0.60
N PRO A 41 1.27 -11.13 0.84
CA PRO A 41 0.61 -10.19 -0.05
C PRO A 41 1.28 -8.81 0.03
N TYR A 42 1.28 -8.11 -1.10
CA TYR A 42 1.86 -6.77 -1.22
C TYR A 42 1.06 -5.94 -2.22
N ILE A 43 1.30 -4.63 -2.25
CA ILE A 43 0.70 -3.73 -3.24
C ILE A 43 1.79 -3.34 -4.24
N PRO A 44 1.65 -3.70 -5.53
CA PRO A 44 2.64 -3.33 -6.54
C PRO A 44 2.83 -1.81 -6.66
N GLY A 45 4.08 -1.38 -6.81
CA GLY A 45 4.44 0.02 -7.04
C GLY A 45 3.81 0.55 -8.33
N THR A 46 3.54 -0.31 -9.32
CA THR A 46 2.79 0.02 -10.53
C THR A 46 1.31 0.32 -10.25
N SER A 47 0.68 -0.40 -9.31
CA SER A 47 -0.69 -0.13 -8.87
C SER A 47 -0.77 1.18 -8.09
N LEU A 48 0.19 1.44 -7.21
CA LEU A 48 0.32 2.73 -6.50
C LEU A 48 0.52 3.88 -7.50
N SER A 49 1.52 3.76 -8.38
CA SER A 49 1.84 4.76 -9.40
C SER A 49 0.65 5.08 -10.29
N GLY A 50 -0.04 4.07 -10.83
CA GLY A 50 -1.21 4.27 -11.68
C GLY A 50 -2.37 4.96 -10.96
N THR A 51 -2.63 4.59 -9.70
CA THR A 51 -3.71 5.17 -8.90
C THR A 51 -3.40 6.61 -8.47
N LEU A 52 -2.18 6.86 -7.99
CA LEU A 52 -1.73 8.20 -7.61
C LEU A 52 -1.68 9.15 -8.80
N LYS A 53 -1.28 8.64 -9.98
CA LYS A 53 -1.34 9.38 -11.25
C LYS A 53 -2.77 9.78 -11.58
N TYR A 54 -3.72 8.86 -11.46
CA TYR A 54 -5.13 9.12 -11.74
C TYR A 54 -5.67 10.22 -10.81
N PHE A 55 -5.45 10.11 -9.50
CA PHE A 55 -5.94 11.12 -8.56
C PHE A 55 -5.25 12.47 -8.69
N ALA A 56 -3.94 12.50 -8.99
CA ALA A 56 -3.26 13.75 -9.31
C ALA A 56 -3.93 14.42 -10.52
N ASP A 57 -4.17 13.68 -11.61
CA ASP A 57 -4.82 14.23 -12.79
C ASP A 57 -6.26 14.71 -12.48
N PHE A 58 -7.04 13.89 -11.78
CA PHE A 58 -8.40 14.22 -11.40
C PHE A 58 -8.47 15.51 -10.56
N THR A 59 -7.70 15.58 -9.47
CA THR A 59 -7.74 16.72 -8.54
C THR A 59 -7.18 18.00 -9.17
N LEU A 60 -6.12 17.90 -9.98
CA LEU A 60 -5.56 19.07 -10.68
C LEU A 60 -6.54 19.67 -11.69
N ARG A 61 -7.34 18.84 -12.38
CA ARG A 61 -8.43 19.31 -13.26
C ARG A 61 -9.57 19.90 -12.46
N ASP A 62 -10.04 19.20 -11.43
CA ASP A 62 -11.20 19.61 -10.63
C ASP A 62 -10.99 20.97 -9.97
N LYS A 63 -9.78 21.21 -9.46
CA LYS A 63 -9.38 22.49 -8.85
C LYS A 63 -8.97 23.57 -9.88
N ASN A 64 -8.98 23.27 -11.19
CA ASN A 64 -8.51 24.15 -12.27
C ASN A 64 -7.04 24.62 -12.15
N ILE A 65 -6.21 23.83 -11.47
CA ILE A 65 -4.77 24.06 -11.30
C ILE A 65 -4.02 23.82 -12.62
N LYS A 66 -4.43 22.75 -13.31
CA LYS A 66 -3.91 22.37 -14.63
C LYS A 66 -4.95 21.55 -15.39
N GLU A 67 -5.48 22.11 -16.48
CA GLU A 67 -6.50 21.45 -17.30
C GLU A 67 -5.89 20.57 -18.41
N GLU A 68 -4.77 21.00 -18.99
CA GLU A 68 -4.05 20.28 -20.05
C GLU A 68 -3.10 19.24 -19.46
N ILE A 69 -3.62 18.05 -19.16
CA ILE A 69 -2.84 16.95 -18.59
C ILE A 69 -3.14 15.59 -19.26
N CYS A 70 -2.18 14.67 -19.17
CA CYS A 70 -2.19 13.36 -19.83
C CYS A 70 -2.22 12.21 -18.80
N ALA A 71 -3.42 11.86 -18.33
CA ALA A 71 -3.60 10.69 -17.45
C ALA A 71 -3.37 9.34 -18.15
N SER A 72 -3.49 9.30 -19.48
CA SER A 72 -3.51 8.08 -20.29
C SER A 72 -2.12 7.45 -20.42
N THR A 73 -2.03 6.12 -20.26
CA THR A 73 -0.86 5.28 -20.60
C THR A 73 -0.69 5.10 -22.10
N GLN A 74 -1.73 5.37 -22.89
CA GLN A 74 -1.72 5.32 -24.35
C GLN A 74 -1.64 6.73 -24.97
N GLY A 75 -0.86 7.64 -24.39
CA GLY A 75 -0.71 8.99 -24.92
C GLY A 75 -1.97 9.87 -24.78
N SER A 76 -1.79 11.16 -25.02
CA SER A 76 -2.80 12.19 -24.78
C SER A 76 -4.02 12.00 -25.69
N ARG A 77 -5.24 12.19 -25.16
CA ARG A 77 -6.44 12.45 -26.01
C ARG A 77 -6.29 13.73 -26.85
N HIS A 78 -5.27 14.55 -26.55
CA HIS A 78 -5.00 15.84 -27.18
C HIS A 78 -3.76 15.75 -28.07
N LYS A 79 -3.94 15.94 -29.38
CA LYS A 79 -2.88 15.87 -30.41
C LYS A 79 -1.77 16.93 -30.26
N ASN A 80 -2.00 18.00 -29.48
CA ASN A 80 -1.08 19.15 -29.35
C ASN A 80 -0.59 19.38 -27.91
N HIS A 81 -0.62 18.35 -27.05
CA HIS A 81 -0.20 18.48 -25.65
C HIS A 81 1.33 18.54 -25.52
N ASP A 82 1.85 19.50 -24.76
CA ASP A 82 3.29 19.58 -24.49
C ASP A 82 3.69 18.76 -23.26
N HIS A 83 4.27 17.59 -23.51
CA HIS A 83 4.69 16.64 -22.50
C HIS A 83 5.82 17.13 -21.60
N GLU A 84 6.64 18.10 -22.05
CA GLU A 84 7.77 18.61 -21.27
C GLU A 84 7.36 19.57 -20.16
N VAL A 85 6.15 20.14 -20.26
CA VAL A 85 5.61 21.12 -19.29
C VAL A 85 4.38 20.59 -18.56
N CYS A 86 4.03 19.31 -18.77
CA CYS A 86 2.91 18.66 -18.11
C CYS A 86 3.36 18.00 -16.80
N PRO A 87 2.74 18.34 -15.66
CA PRO A 87 3.14 17.78 -14.36
C PRO A 87 3.01 16.26 -14.32
N ILE A 88 1.95 15.71 -14.92
CA ILE A 88 1.70 14.26 -14.96
C ILE A 88 2.73 13.54 -15.84
N CYS A 89 3.03 14.05 -17.04
CA CYS A 89 4.02 13.45 -17.93
C CYS A 89 5.43 13.51 -17.35
N VAL A 90 5.79 14.63 -16.72
CA VAL A 90 7.09 14.82 -16.09
C VAL A 90 7.22 13.90 -14.87
N ALA A 91 6.21 13.83 -14.00
CA ALA A 91 6.24 12.99 -12.80
C ALA A 91 6.23 11.50 -13.11
N PHE A 92 5.35 11.02 -13.99
CA PHE A 92 5.10 9.59 -14.21
C PHE A 92 5.69 9.01 -15.50
N GLY A 93 6.18 9.87 -16.40
CA GLY A 93 6.73 9.48 -17.70
C GLY A 93 5.67 9.41 -18.79
N TYR A 94 6.13 9.36 -20.04
CA TYR A 94 5.26 9.33 -21.21
C TYR A 94 5.93 8.63 -22.41
N THR A 95 5.08 8.05 -23.25
CA THR A 95 5.46 7.51 -24.56
C THR A 95 4.53 8.15 -25.60
N PRO A 96 5.04 9.04 -26.47
CA PRO A 96 4.24 9.65 -27.54
C PRO A 96 3.70 8.58 -28.50
N GLN A 97 2.48 8.76 -29.01
CA GLN A 97 1.90 7.85 -30.02
C GLN A 97 2.31 8.20 -31.46
N ASP A 98 2.68 9.45 -31.72
CA ASP A 98 2.99 9.92 -33.07
C ASP A 98 4.51 9.87 -33.34
N GLU A 99 4.95 8.86 -34.10
CA GLU A 99 6.33 8.71 -34.59
C GLU A 99 6.82 9.93 -35.41
N GLU A 100 5.91 10.68 -36.03
CA GLU A 100 6.22 11.87 -36.86
C GLU A 100 6.70 13.09 -36.07
N SER A 101 6.45 13.14 -34.75
CA SER A 101 6.78 14.32 -33.94
C SER A 101 8.27 14.47 -33.60
N GLY A 102 9.08 13.43 -33.84
CA GLY A 102 10.51 13.42 -33.48
C GLY A 102 10.80 13.57 -31.97
N LYS A 103 9.76 13.62 -31.12
CA LYS A 103 9.87 13.71 -29.67
C LYS A 103 10.01 12.30 -29.09
N GLY A 104 11.12 12.04 -28.39
CA GLY A 104 11.37 10.76 -27.74
C GLY A 104 10.45 10.50 -26.54
N SER A 105 10.28 9.24 -26.16
CA SER A 105 9.70 8.88 -24.86
C SER A 105 10.60 9.33 -23.72
N ALA A 106 10.03 9.68 -22.57
CA ALA A 106 10.80 10.04 -21.39
C ALA A 106 10.33 9.28 -20.15
N GLN A 107 11.30 8.84 -19.35
CA GLN A 107 11.04 8.29 -18.02
C GLN A 107 10.46 9.38 -17.10
N GLY A 108 9.57 8.99 -16.19
CA GLY A 108 9.07 9.87 -15.13
C GLY A 108 10.14 10.22 -14.09
N LEU A 109 9.89 11.27 -13.31
CA LEU A 109 10.70 11.62 -12.15
C LEU A 109 10.47 10.69 -10.96
N LEU A 110 9.24 10.20 -10.77
CA LEU A 110 8.88 9.40 -9.61
C LEU A 110 9.14 7.91 -9.85
N HIS A 111 9.89 7.31 -8.93
CA HIS A 111 10.11 5.88 -8.84
C HIS A 111 9.45 5.34 -7.57
N PHE A 112 8.52 4.39 -7.74
CA PHE A 112 7.75 3.78 -6.66
C PHE A 112 8.29 2.38 -6.37
N SER A 113 8.59 2.08 -5.11
CA SER A 113 8.79 0.70 -4.68
C SER A 113 7.45 0.00 -4.45
N ASP A 114 7.50 -1.33 -4.37
CA ASP A 114 6.36 -2.13 -3.95
C ASP A 114 6.04 -1.88 -2.48
N ALA A 115 4.75 -1.74 -2.15
CA ALA A 115 4.28 -1.62 -0.77
C ALA A 115 4.27 -2.98 -0.08
N GLN A 116 5.32 -3.19 0.71
CA GLN A 116 5.53 -4.39 1.50
C GLN A 116 4.63 -4.39 2.73
N LEU A 117 3.98 -5.52 3.01
CA LEU A 117 3.21 -5.70 4.24
C LEU A 117 4.17 -5.72 5.43
N LEU A 118 4.09 -4.69 6.28
CA LEU A 118 4.83 -4.59 7.53
C LEU A 118 4.16 -5.39 8.63
N ALA A 119 2.84 -5.23 8.80
CA ALA A 119 2.08 -5.95 9.82
C ALA A 119 0.65 -6.23 9.37
N SER A 120 0.12 -7.39 9.73
CA SER A 120 -1.25 -7.81 9.43
C SER A 120 -2.06 -7.95 10.70
N PRO A 121 -3.30 -7.43 10.76
CA PRO A 121 -4.19 -7.69 11.87
C PRO A 121 -4.59 -9.16 11.87
N VAL A 122 -4.54 -9.78 13.05
CA VAL A 122 -4.93 -11.17 13.29
C VAL A 122 -5.84 -11.19 14.52
N ASN A 123 -6.93 -11.94 14.42
CA ASN A 123 -7.81 -12.15 15.56
C ASN A 123 -7.24 -13.23 16.49
N THR A 124 -7.23 -12.96 17.80
CA THR A 124 -6.83 -13.90 18.84
C THR A 124 -7.90 -13.96 19.92
N ALA A 125 -7.84 -14.96 20.81
CA ALA A 125 -8.74 -15.04 21.96
C ALA A 125 -8.61 -13.85 22.93
N ASN A 126 -7.50 -13.11 22.87
CA ASN A 126 -7.20 -11.96 23.71
C ASN A 126 -7.45 -10.62 23.00
N GLY A 127 -8.07 -10.67 21.81
CA GLY A 127 -8.34 -9.51 20.96
C GLY A 127 -7.41 -9.42 19.75
N PRO A 128 -7.63 -8.43 18.87
CA PRO A 128 -6.84 -8.27 17.66
C PRO A 128 -5.42 -7.80 17.99
N VAL A 129 -4.46 -8.34 17.24
CA VAL A 129 -3.04 -7.98 17.30
C VAL A 129 -2.50 -7.75 15.89
N TRP A 130 -1.40 -7.00 15.79
CA TRP A 130 -0.69 -6.76 14.53
C TRP A 130 0.50 -7.69 14.44
N LEU A 131 0.34 -8.76 13.68
CA LEU A 131 1.38 -9.76 13.45
C LEU A 131 2.45 -9.20 12.51
N THR A 132 3.72 -9.37 12.86
CA THR A 132 4.89 -9.03 12.03
C THR A 132 5.99 -10.08 12.20
N SER A 133 7.15 -9.87 11.57
CA SER A 133 8.31 -10.76 11.65
C SER A 133 9.60 -9.98 11.92
N PRO A 134 10.66 -10.64 12.44
CA PRO A 134 11.94 -9.99 12.70
C PRO A 134 12.52 -9.28 11.49
N SER A 135 12.48 -9.93 10.32
CA SER A 135 13.04 -9.38 9.08
C SER A 135 12.28 -8.13 8.63
N ARG A 136 10.97 -8.05 8.86
CA ARG A 136 10.17 -6.85 8.56
C ARG A 136 10.51 -5.70 9.48
N LEU A 137 10.58 -5.93 10.78
CA LEU A 137 11.01 -4.91 11.73
C LEU A 137 12.41 -4.37 11.39
N HIS A 138 13.35 -5.26 11.08
CA HIS A 138 14.71 -4.86 10.73
C HIS A 138 14.77 -4.12 9.39
N ASN A 139 14.24 -4.70 8.30
CA ASN A 139 14.44 -4.16 6.96
C ASN A 139 13.57 -2.92 6.67
N ILE A 140 12.36 -2.85 7.25
CA ILE A 140 11.42 -1.74 7.01
C ILE A 140 11.60 -0.67 8.09
N LEU A 141 11.60 -1.04 9.37
CA LEU A 141 11.67 -0.07 10.47
C LEU A 141 13.11 0.22 10.92
N GLY A 142 14.08 -0.63 10.61
CA GLY A 142 15.43 -0.55 11.19
C GLY A 142 15.42 -0.85 12.69
N ILE A 143 14.47 -1.68 13.13
CA ILE A 143 14.26 -2.05 14.53
C ILE A 143 14.75 -3.49 14.73
N GLY A 144 15.57 -3.70 15.76
CA GLY A 144 15.98 -5.04 16.16
C GLY A 144 14.84 -5.81 16.82
N ASP A 145 14.81 -7.12 16.61
CA ASP A 145 13.86 -8.06 17.19
C ASP A 145 14.17 -8.44 18.65
N GLY A 146 15.27 -7.94 19.21
CA GLY A 146 15.66 -8.20 20.60
C GLY A 146 16.47 -9.49 20.82
N GLY A 147 16.90 -10.19 19.76
CA GLY A 147 17.72 -11.41 19.84
C GLY A 147 16.92 -12.72 20.02
N ASP A 148 17.65 -13.85 20.10
CA ASP A 148 17.20 -15.27 20.09
C ASP A 148 15.68 -15.46 20.01
N PHE A 149 15.21 -15.55 18.76
CA PHE A 149 13.81 -15.81 18.44
C PHE A 149 13.58 -17.33 18.37
N ASP A 150 12.74 -17.85 19.27
CA ASP A 150 12.32 -19.25 19.21
C ASP A 150 11.18 -19.40 18.21
N GLU A 151 11.29 -20.36 17.29
CA GLU A 151 10.41 -20.51 16.14
C GLU A 151 8.95 -20.80 16.55
N ASP A 152 8.76 -21.41 17.71
CA ASP A 152 7.44 -21.83 18.23
C ASP A 152 6.87 -20.84 19.28
N THR A 153 7.35 -19.61 19.29
CA THR A 153 6.94 -18.57 20.26
C THR A 153 6.44 -17.30 19.60
N PHE A 154 5.76 -16.46 20.40
CA PHE A 154 5.45 -15.08 20.03
C PHE A 154 6.11 -14.08 20.99
N THR A 155 6.56 -12.95 20.45
CA THR A 155 7.27 -11.91 21.21
C THR A 155 6.48 -10.61 21.17
N LEU A 156 6.41 -9.92 22.31
CA LEU A 156 5.70 -8.65 22.50
C LEU A 156 6.68 -7.48 22.64
N PRO A 157 6.27 -6.24 22.31
CA PRO A 157 7.10 -5.06 22.50
C PRO A 157 7.24 -4.71 23.99
N LYS A 158 8.35 -4.05 24.36
CA LYS A 158 8.55 -3.53 25.71
C LYS A 158 7.53 -2.42 26.04
N GLY A 159 6.95 -2.50 27.23
CA GLY A 159 5.93 -1.55 27.68
C GLY A 159 4.53 -1.83 27.12
N PHE A 160 4.28 -3.03 26.62
CA PHE A 160 2.93 -3.44 26.25
C PHE A 160 2.11 -3.81 27.48
N GLU A 161 1.10 -3.01 27.77
CA GLU A 161 0.19 -3.18 28.91
C GLU A 161 -1.23 -3.44 28.40
N ASP A 162 -1.55 -4.71 28.11
CA ASP A 162 -2.88 -5.14 27.66
C ASP A 162 -3.16 -6.59 28.08
N PHE A 163 -4.41 -7.07 27.90
CA PHE A 163 -4.81 -8.43 28.26
C PHE A 163 -3.95 -9.50 27.59
N THR A 164 -3.57 -9.32 26.32
CA THR A 164 -2.62 -10.21 25.62
C THR A 164 -1.26 -10.27 26.31
N ALA A 165 -0.80 -9.19 26.94
CA ALA A 165 0.46 -9.17 27.68
C ALA A 165 0.45 -10.08 28.92
N THR A 166 -0.74 -10.36 29.48
CA THR A 166 -0.92 -11.22 30.65
C THR A 166 -1.05 -12.70 30.30
N ALA A 167 -1.22 -13.03 29.01
CA ALA A 167 -1.39 -14.41 28.56
C ALA A 167 -0.04 -15.10 28.35
N GLU A 168 0.12 -16.29 28.93
CA GLU A 168 1.28 -17.16 28.69
C GLU A 168 1.22 -17.87 27.33
N LYS A 169 0.01 -18.06 26.80
CA LYS A 169 -0.23 -18.64 25.47
C LYS A 169 -1.31 -17.86 24.73
N VAL A 170 -1.14 -17.67 23.43
CA VAL A 170 -2.10 -16.96 22.58
C VAL A 170 -2.30 -17.74 21.28
N ASN A 171 -3.55 -17.81 20.81
CA ASN A 171 -3.86 -18.46 19.54
C ASN A 171 -3.77 -17.46 18.38
N PHE A 172 -3.17 -17.91 17.29
CA PHE A 172 -3.09 -17.17 16.03
C PHE A 172 -3.75 -18.04 14.95
N GLY A 173 -5.08 -17.96 14.84
CA GLY A 173 -5.83 -18.91 14.03
C GLY A 173 -5.74 -20.33 14.60
N TRP A 174 -5.11 -21.24 13.86
CA TRP A 174 -5.04 -22.67 14.18
C TRP A 174 -3.87 -23.05 15.09
N VAL A 175 -2.89 -22.17 15.30
CA VAL A 175 -1.72 -22.43 16.15
C VAL A 175 -1.87 -21.75 17.51
N LEU A 176 -1.45 -22.42 18.57
CA LEU A 176 -1.33 -21.87 19.91
C LEU A 176 0.16 -21.74 20.24
N LEU A 177 0.64 -20.51 20.45
CA LEU A 177 2.05 -20.24 20.70
C LEU A 177 2.29 -19.88 22.16
N ASP A 178 3.44 -20.27 22.68
CA ASP A 178 3.94 -19.84 23.97
C ASP A 178 4.53 -18.43 23.88
N LYS A 179 4.34 -17.64 24.95
CA LYS A 179 4.93 -16.31 25.05
C LYS A 179 6.44 -16.45 25.25
N ASN A 180 7.21 -15.73 24.43
CA ASN A 180 8.64 -15.61 24.63
C ASN A 180 8.93 -14.76 25.89
N LYS A 181 9.93 -15.17 26.67
CA LYS A 181 10.40 -14.41 27.84
C LYS A 181 11.07 -13.09 27.44
N ASN A 182 11.65 -13.06 26.24
CA ASN A 182 12.25 -11.87 25.68
C ASN A 182 11.15 -10.93 25.16
N THR A 183 11.52 -9.66 25.04
CA THR A 183 10.68 -8.61 24.43
C THR A 183 11.51 -7.91 23.38
N PHE A 184 10.86 -7.50 22.28
CA PHE A 184 11.51 -6.64 21.29
C PHE A 184 11.26 -5.17 21.64
N SER A 185 11.83 -4.24 20.87
CA SER A 185 11.71 -2.78 20.98
C SER A 185 10.51 -2.19 21.73
N SER A 186 10.68 -0.99 22.28
CA SER A 186 9.59 -0.36 23.02
C SER A 186 8.47 0.14 22.11
N VAL A 187 7.25 0.22 22.67
CA VAL A 187 6.11 0.87 22.00
C VAL A 187 6.48 2.29 21.53
N ASP A 188 7.29 3.01 22.31
CA ASP A 188 7.77 4.34 21.94
C ASP A 188 8.71 4.33 20.73
N GLU A 189 9.53 3.30 20.54
CA GLU A 189 10.37 3.16 19.35
C GLU A 189 9.53 2.91 18.10
N LEU A 190 8.46 2.10 18.21
CA LEU A 190 7.49 1.90 17.13
C LEU A 190 6.73 3.19 16.79
N LYS A 191 6.31 3.95 17.81
CA LYS A 191 5.68 5.27 17.64
C LYS A 191 6.60 6.26 16.95
N LYS A 192 7.86 6.37 17.41
CA LYS A 192 8.90 7.19 16.74
C LYS A 192 9.16 6.74 15.32
N ALA A 193 9.00 5.45 15.03
CA ALA A 193 9.14 4.92 13.69
C ALA A 193 7.97 5.30 12.79
N GLY A 194 6.85 5.84 13.30
CA GLY A 194 5.68 6.29 12.54
C GLY A 194 4.44 5.40 12.68
N ILE A 195 4.46 4.41 13.57
CA ILE A 195 3.31 3.53 13.80
C ILE A 195 2.37 4.16 14.83
N GLU A 196 1.06 4.18 14.53
CA GLU A 196 0.05 4.68 15.47
C GLU A 196 0.06 3.89 16.78
N GLU A 197 -0.17 4.58 17.90
CA GLU A 197 -0.12 4.01 19.26
C GLU A 197 -1.04 2.79 19.46
N ASN A 198 -2.25 2.85 18.92
CA ASN A 198 -3.22 1.76 19.00
C ASN A 198 -2.72 0.48 18.31
N CYS A 199 -1.93 0.64 17.24
CA CYS A 199 -1.29 -0.47 16.54
C CYS A 199 -0.03 -0.88 17.29
N ALA A 200 0.89 0.07 17.54
CA ALA A 200 2.22 -0.15 18.11
C ALA A 200 2.21 -0.92 19.43
N SER A 201 1.23 -0.64 20.30
CA SER A 201 1.05 -1.41 21.53
C SER A 201 0.80 -2.88 21.22
N ARG A 202 -0.10 -3.20 20.28
CA ARG A 202 -0.57 -4.55 19.97
C ARG A 202 0.25 -5.29 18.91
N PHE A 203 1.50 -4.89 18.66
CA PHE A 203 2.37 -5.65 17.75
C PHE A 203 2.77 -6.99 18.35
N VAL A 204 2.84 -8.02 17.51
CA VAL A 204 3.32 -9.36 17.87
C VAL A 204 4.31 -9.82 16.81
N VAL A 205 5.47 -10.29 17.24
CA VAL A 205 6.48 -10.87 16.36
C VAL A 205 6.40 -12.40 16.45
N VAL A 206 6.40 -13.06 15.30
CA VAL A 206 6.52 -14.52 15.15
C VAL A 206 7.63 -14.85 14.15
N ALA A 207 8.02 -16.12 14.06
CA ALA A 207 9.00 -16.60 13.09
C ALA A 207 8.57 -16.30 11.65
N GLU A 208 9.54 -16.10 10.74
CA GLU A 208 9.28 -15.68 9.36
C GLU A 208 8.38 -16.67 8.59
N TRP A 209 8.61 -17.98 8.77
CA TRP A 209 7.80 -19.02 8.13
C TRP A 209 6.35 -19.00 8.64
N LEU A 210 6.18 -18.77 9.94
CA LEU A 210 4.87 -18.73 10.58
C LEU A 210 4.12 -17.44 10.23
N PHE A 211 4.82 -16.31 10.14
CA PHE A 211 4.26 -15.05 9.68
C PHE A 211 3.58 -15.20 8.32
N SER A 212 4.27 -15.79 7.34
CA SER A 212 3.69 -16.00 6.01
C SER A 212 2.43 -16.86 6.04
N GLN A 213 2.46 -17.99 6.77
CA GLN A 213 1.30 -18.87 6.89
C GLN A 213 0.12 -18.17 7.57
N LEU A 214 0.36 -17.56 8.73
CA LEU A 214 -0.68 -16.88 9.51
C LEU A 214 -1.29 -15.71 8.76
N VAL A 215 -0.50 -14.92 8.03
CA VAL A 215 -1.03 -13.86 7.18
C VAL A 215 -1.96 -14.45 6.12
N ASN A 216 -1.52 -15.47 5.39
CA ASN A 216 -2.34 -16.10 4.34
C ASN A 216 -3.63 -16.72 4.88
N ASP A 217 -3.59 -17.33 6.07
CA ASP A 217 -4.74 -17.96 6.70
C ASP A 217 -5.75 -16.95 7.25
N ASN A 218 -5.30 -15.74 7.59
CA ASN A 218 -6.13 -14.65 8.11
C ASN A 218 -6.54 -13.63 7.03
N MET A 219 -6.31 -13.92 5.73
CA MET A 219 -6.87 -13.11 4.65
C MET A 219 -8.39 -13.22 4.62
N GLU A 220 -9.04 -12.10 4.29
CA GLU A 220 -10.49 -12.09 4.15
C GLU A 220 -10.89 -12.81 2.85
N VAL A 221 -11.87 -13.70 2.93
CA VAL A 221 -12.50 -14.32 1.75
C VAL A 221 -13.96 -13.95 1.73
N ARG A 222 -14.39 -13.31 0.65
CA ARG A 222 -15.80 -13.00 0.41
C ARG A 222 -16.33 -13.79 -0.76
N THR A 223 -17.59 -14.17 -0.63
CA THR A 223 -18.39 -14.74 -1.71
C THR A 223 -19.34 -13.66 -2.21
N SER A 224 -19.45 -13.53 -3.52
CA SER A 224 -20.39 -12.62 -4.17
C SER A 224 -21.20 -13.38 -5.21
N VAL A 225 -22.45 -12.95 -5.38
CA VAL A 225 -23.41 -13.50 -6.33
C VAL A 225 -23.94 -12.39 -7.21
N VAL A 226 -24.15 -12.69 -8.49
CA VAL A 226 -24.99 -11.87 -9.36
C VAL A 226 -26.43 -12.31 -9.15
N ILE A 227 -27.31 -11.34 -8.88
CA ILE A 227 -28.74 -11.57 -8.68
C ILE A 227 -29.48 -11.17 -9.95
N ASP A 228 -30.35 -12.06 -10.42
CA ASP A 228 -31.29 -11.79 -11.50
C ASP A 228 -32.39 -10.83 -10.99
N PRO A 229 -32.54 -9.64 -11.60
CA PRO A 229 -33.52 -8.65 -11.15
C PRO A 229 -34.98 -9.07 -11.39
N GLU A 230 -35.27 -9.98 -12.33
CA GLU A 230 -36.64 -10.44 -12.61
C GLU A 230 -37.11 -11.50 -11.59
N THR A 231 -36.22 -12.42 -11.23
CA THR A 231 -36.56 -13.55 -10.36
C THR A 231 -36.15 -13.34 -8.89
N GLY A 232 -35.19 -12.45 -8.63
CA GLY A 232 -34.57 -12.26 -7.31
C GLY A 232 -33.63 -13.41 -6.90
N ALA A 233 -33.39 -14.39 -7.76
CA ALA A 233 -32.51 -15.53 -7.52
C ALA A 233 -31.07 -15.25 -7.98
N ALA A 234 -30.12 -16.10 -7.55
CA ALA A 234 -28.76 -16.04 -8.07
C ALA A 234 -28.73 -16.48 -9.55
N SER A 235 -28.08 -15.70 -10.40
CA SER A 235 -27.86 -16.06 -11.81
C SER A 235 -26.92 -17.24 -11.95
N ASP A 236 -27.18 -18.11 -12.91
CA ASP A 236 -26.26 -19.20 -13.29
C ASP A 236 -24.87 -18.64 -13.65
N GLY A 237 -23.83 -19.19 -13.04
CA GLY A 237 -22.44 -18.72 -13.20
C GLY A 237 -22.13 -17.38 -12.51
N GLY A 238 -23.08 -16.81 -11.77
CA GLY A 238 -22.92 -15.54 -11.08
C GLY A 238 -22.22 -15.62 -9.72
N LEU A 239 -21.91 -16.83 -9.22
CA LEU A 239 -21.20 -17.05 -7.96
C LEU A 239 -19.69 -16.95 -8.18
N PHE A 240 -19.03 -16.09 -7.41
CA PHE A 240 -17.57 -16.01 -7.41
C PHE A 240 -17.05 -15.62 -6.03
N THR A 241 -15.81 -16.02 -5.77
CA THR A 241 -15.09 -15.78 -4.52
C THR A 241 -13.83 -14.97 -4.77
N PHE A 242 -13.50 -14.12 -3.82
CA PHE A 242 -12.30 -13.32 -3.90
C PHE A 242 -11.70 -13.11 -2.52
N GLU A 243 -10.39 -12.93 -2.53
CA GLU A 243 -9.60 -12.69 -1.35
C GLU A 243 -9.28 -11.20 -1.21
N ALA A 244 -9.16 -10.71 0.01
CA ALA A 244 -8.72 -9.36 0.30
C ALA A 244 -7.76 -9.33 1.48
N ILE A 245 -6.81 -8.41 1.43
CA ILE A 245 -5.96 -8.09 2.57
C ILE A 245 -6.85 -7.35 3.59
N PRO A 246 -6.87 -7.78 4.88
CA PRO A 246 -7.81 -7.25 5.84
C PRO A 246 -7.57 -5.77 6.14
N ARG A 247 -8.67 -5.07 6.48
CA ARG A 247 -8.63 -3.74 7.08
C ARG A 247 -7.70 -3.74 8.29
N GLY A 248 -6.89 -2.69 8.41
CA GLY A 248 -5.89 -2.51 9.47
C GLY A 248 -4.51 -3.02 9.10
N ALA A 249 -4.34 -3.70 7.95
CA ALA A 249 -3.03 -4.06 7.43
C ALA A 249 -2.16 -2.80 7.22
N ILE A 250 -0.90 -2.89 7.64
CA ILE A 250 0.06 -1.80 7.58
C ILE A 250 1.10 -2.15 6.52
N PHE A 251 1.29 -1.27 5.57
CA PHE A 251 2.29 -1.37 4.50
C PHE A 251 3.35 -0.29 4.64
N SER A 252 4.51 -0.54 4.04
CA SER A 252 5.55 0.46 3.85
C SER A 252 6.03 0.44 2.41
N PHE A 253 6.24 1.62 1.84
CA PHE A 253 6.86 1.80 0.52
C PHE A 253 7.65 3.10 0.47
N ASP A 254 8.47 3.22 -0.56
CA ASP A 254 9.34 4.36 -0.79
C ASP A 254 8.99 5.01 -2.14
N ILE A 255 9.10 6.33 -2.18
CA ILE A 255 9.09 7.10 -3.42
C ILE A 255 10.44 7.81 -3.54
N VAL A 256 11.08 7.66 -4.69
CA VAL A 256 12.31 8.39 -5.04
C VAL A 256 12.01 9.32 -6.20
N GLU A 257 12.35 10.59 -6.04
CA GLU A 257 12.27 11.57 -7.12
C GLU A 257 13.63 11.77 -7.79
N HIS A 258 13.71 11.53 -9.09
CA HIS A 258 14.94 11.59 -9.90
C HIS A 258 15.00 12.85 -10.78
N ASP A 259 14.93 14.05 -10.18
CA ASP A 259 15.02 15.31 -10.94
C ASP A 259 16.45 15.84 -11.15
N TYR A 260 17.29 15.04 -11.80
CA TYR A 260 18.69 15.39 -12.04
C TYR A 260 18.89 16.55 -13.03
N TYR A 261 17.89 16.83 -13.86
CA TYR A 261 17.98 17.80 -14.95
C TYR A 261 17.07 19.03 -14.76
N GLY A 262 16.44 19.17 -13.59
CA GLY A 262 15.50 20.25 -13.31
C GLY A 262 14.35 20.27 -14.32
N ARG A 263 13.74 19.12 -14.58
CA ARG A 263 12.54 19.03 -15.43
C ARG A 263 11.31 19.50 -14.67
N TRP A 264 11.26 19.34 -13.35
CA TRP A 264 10.12 19.79 -12.56
C TRP A 264 9.90 21.30 -12.67
N SER A 265 10.99 22.08 -12.65
CA SER A 265 10.94 23.54 -12.78
C SER A 265 10.47 24.07 -14.14
N ARG A 266 10.30 23.19 -15.15
CA ARG A 266 9.80 23.57 -16.48
C ARG A 266 8.29 23.50 -16.59
N ILE A 267 7.62 22.92 -15.60
CA ILE A 267 6.16 22.77 -15.60
C ILE A 267 5.52 24.15 -15.61
N GLN A 268 4.53 24.29 -16.48
CA GLN A 268 3.73 25.50 -16.57
C GLN A 268 2.42 25.27 -15.83
N TRP A 269 2.20 26.00 -14.75
CA TRP A 269 0.95 25.98 -13.98
C TRP A 269 -0.01 27.06 -14.50
N ASN A 270 -1.31 26.93 -14.19
CA ASN A 270 -2.26 27.97 -14.53
C ASN A 270 -1.93 29.28 -13.76
N ASN A 271 -2.19 30.43 -14.39
CA ASN A 271 -1.76 31.73 -13.87
C ASN A 271 -2.29 32.00 -12.46
N GLY A 272 -1.37 32.09 -11.48
CA GLY A 272 -1.65 32.58 -10.12
C GLY A 272 -1.59 31.55 -9.00
N GLU A 273 -1.42 30.26 -9.32
CA GLU A 273 -1.30 29.22 -8.30
C GLU A 273 0.16 28.92 -7.91
N GLU A 274 0.39 28.60 -6.64
CA GLU A 274 1.69 28.15 -6.16
C GLU A 274 1.99 26.75 -6.73
N SER A 275 3.08 26.63 -7.49
CA SER A 275 3.60 25.34 -7.93
C SER A 275 4.00 24.50 -6.72
N PRO A 276 3.62 23.21 -6.66
CA PRO A 276 4.22 22.27 -5.73
C PRO A 276 5.75 22.28 -5.87
N PRO A 277 6.50 22.26 -4.76
CA PRO A 277 7.97 22.36 -4.82
C PRO A 277 8.64 21.19 -5.56
N SER A 278 8.00 20.02 -5.57
CA SER A 278 8.50 18.80 -6.21
C SER A 278 7.38 17.92 -6.76
N ALA A 279 7.73 16.92 -7.57
CA ALA A 279 6.76 15.93 -8.04
C ALA A 279 6.18 15.11 -6.89
N THR A 280 6.98 14.89 -5.85
CA THR A 280 6.58 14.20 -4.63
C THR A 280 5.57 15.03 -3.82
N ASP A 281 5.76 16.34 -3.72
CA ASP A 281 4.81 17.22 -3.01
C ASP A 281 3.46 17.28 -3.76
N MET A 282 3.49 17.27 -5.10
CA MET A 282 2.26 17.21 -5.90
C MET A 282 1.42 15.97 -5.57
N ILE A 283 2.02 14.78 -5.47
CA ILE A 283 1.24 13.56 -5.17
C ILE A 283 0.74 13.52 -3.73
N GLU A 284 1.50 14.08 -2.79
CA GLU A 284 1.07 14.19 -1.38
C GLU A 284 -0.15 15.10 -1.26
N GLU A 285 -0.14 16.22 -1.96
CA GLU A 285 -1.22 17.22 -1.89
C GLU A 285 -2.45 16.82 -2.72
N TYR A 286 -2.27 16.22 -3.90
CA TYR A 286 -3.36 16.04 -4.87
C TYR A 286 -3.80 14.60 -5.10
N SER A 287 -3.09 13.60 -4.55
CA SER A 287 -3.41 12.18 -4.81
C SER A 287 -3.82 11.37 -3.57
N PHE A 288 -3.24 11.64 -2.40
CA PHE A 288 -3.39 10.75 -1.23
C PHE A 288 -4.84 10.70 -0.71
N ASP A 289 -5.55 11.83 -0.69
CA ASP A 289 -6.97 11.87 -0.32
C ASP A 289 -7.85 11.05 -1.27
N GLY A 290 -7.52 11.02 -2.57
CA GLY A 290 -8.22 10.18 -3.53
C GLY A 290 -8.12 8.69 -3.16
N ILE A 291 -6.93 8.22 -2.79
CA ILE A 291 -6.76 6.84 -2.30
C ILE A 291 -7.48 6.63 -0.97
N LYS A 292 -7.47 7.62 -0.08
CA LYS A 292 -8.11 7.53 1.23
C LYS A 292 -9.64 7.41 1.16
N PHE A 293 -10.27 8.11 0.22
CA PHE A 293 -11.73 8.21 0.14
C PHE A 293 -12.38 7.41 -0.98
N ILE A 294 -11.63 7.05 -2.03
CA ILE A 294 -12.15 6.29 -3.18
C ILE A 294 -11.49 4.91 -3.27
N GLY A 295 -10.21 4.81 -2.90
CA GLY A 295 -9.49 3.54 -2.84
C GLY A 295 -8.68 3.19 -4.09
N LEU A 296 -7.88 2.12 -3.97
CA LEU A 296 -7.07 1.55 -5.04
C LEU A 296 -7.39 0.08 -5.30
N GLY A 297 -6.90 -0.44 -6.44
CA GLY A 297 -7.11 -1.83 -6.82
C GLY A 297 -8.51 -2.09 -7.37
N GLY A 298 -9.02 -3.30 -7.16
CA GLY A 298 -10.34 -3.71 -7.62
C GLY A 298 -11.43 -3.47 -6.57
N MET A 299 -12.68 -3.44 -7.04
CA MET A 299 -13.89 -3.41 -6.19
C MET A 299 -14.06 -2.18 -5.30
N THR A 300 -13.47 -1.04 -5.66
CA THR A 300 -13.56 0.20 -4.88
C THR A 300 -14.99 0.67 -4.61
N THR A 301 -15.91 0.48 -5.57
CA THR A 301 -17.34 0.80 -5.40
C THR A 301 -18.08 -0.17 -4.46
N ARG A 302 -17.40 -1.16 -3.88
CA ARG A 302 -17.95 -2.18 -2.99
C ARG A 302 -17.30 -2.16 -1.60
N GLY A 303 -16.69 -1.05 -1.21
CA GLY A 303 -16.04 -0.86 0.10
C GLY A 303 -14.70 -1.58 0.20
N PHE A 304 -13.84 -1.38 -0.82
CA PHE A 304 -12.48 -1.89 -0.87
C PHE A 304 -11.51 -0.79 -1.25
N GLY A 305 -10.25 -0.98 -0.88
CA GLY A 305 -9.14 -0.27 -1.50
C GLY A 305 -8.72 1.01 -0.78
N CYS A 306 -9.48 1.50 0.19
CA CYS A 306 -9.11 2.73 0.91
C CYS A 306 -7.86 2.52 1.78
N LEU A 307 -6.81 3.31 1.53
CA LEU A 307 -5.58 3.37 2.32
C LEU A 307 -5.36 4.79 2.86
N ASP A 308 -4.94 4.89 4.12
CA ASP A 308 -4.43 6.14 4.69
C ASP A 308 -2.91 6.16 4.59
N ILE A 309 -2.36 7.07 3.77
CA ILE A 309 -0.93 7.14 3.48
C ILE A 309 -0.32 8.32 4.23
N ASN A 310 0.69 8.04 5.05
CA ASN A 310 1.40 9.05 5.83
C ASN A 310 2.91 8.97 5.60
N PRO A 311 3.61 10.09 5.43
CA PRO A 311 5.06 10.08 5.36
C PRO A 311 5.65 9.60 6.70
N ARG A 312 6.69 8.76 6.63
CA ARG A 312 7.42 8.35 7.83
C ARG A 312 8.09 9.57 8.44
N ALA A 313 7.88 9.78 9.73
CA ALA A 313 8.61 10.80 10.48
C ALA A 313 10.12 10.57 10.30
N ASN A 314 10.83 11.58 9.79
CA ASN A 314 12.27 11.47 9.55
C ASN A 314 12.99 11.07 10.84
N LYS A 315 13.89 10.08 10.75
CA LYS A 315 14.91 9.87 11.78
C LYS A 315 15.73 11.16 11.86
N GLN A 316 15.50 11.99 12.87
CA GLN A 316 16.44 13.03 13.28
C GLN A 316 17.74 12.38 13.74
#